data_AF-A0A6C0IY72-F1
#
_entry.id   AF-A0A6C0IY72-F1
#
_cell.length_a   1.000
_cell.length_b   1.000
_cell.length_c   1.000
_cell.angle_alpha   90.00
_cell.angle_beta   90.00
_cell.angle_gamma   90.00
#
_symmetry.space_group_name_H-M   'P 1'
#
loop_
_entity.id
_entity.type
_entity.pdbx_description
1 polymer ?
#
loop_
_entity_poly.entity_id
_entity_poly.type
_entity_poly.pdbx_seq_one_letter_code
_entity_poly.pdbx_strand_id
1 'polypeptide(L)'
;MDEAPIIHGSISCNNIRAGPWDIQSDGHIIPTSNAAFDIGNAEYKVRHLFLSDNSIQIGDTVLSENTLKNSTRFVSQAPTSSTSPGKQGDIAQDNNYVYFCFVDNTWCRVQKSAW
;
A
#
# COMPACT_ATOMS: atom_id res chain seq x y z
N MET A 1 43.92 -12.43 -4.39
CA MET A 1 42.86 -12.36 -3.37
C MET A 1 41.83 -13.38 -3.82
N ASP A 2 41.54 -14.38 -3.00
CA ASP A 2 40.54 -15.39 -3.36
C ASP A 2 39.15 -14.76 -3.29
N GLU A 3 38.42 -14.86 -4.39
CA GLU A 3 36.99 -14.52 -4.46
C GLU A 3 36.20 -15.48 -3.55
N ALA A 4 35.18 -14.96 -2.87
CA ALA A 4 34.32 -15.80 -2.05
C ALA A 4 33.59 -16.83 -2.94
N PRO A 5 33.43 -18.09 -2.49
CA PRO A 5 32.74 -19.11 -3.28
C PRO A 5 31.27 -18.73 -3.52
N ILE A 6 30.85 -18.70 -4.79
CA ILE A 6 29.45 -18.47 -5.20
C ILE A 6 28.73 -19.83 -5.24
N ILE A 7 27.58 -19.93 -4.59
CA ILE A 7 26.73 -21.13 -4.64
C ILE A 7 25.67 -20.93 -5.73
N HIS A 8 25.65 -21.82 -6.73
CA HIS A 8 24.70 -21.81 -7.85
C HIS A 8 23.56 -22.82 -7.63
N GLY A 9 22.98 -22.85 -6.43
CA GLY A 9 21.98 -23.86 -6.03
C GLY A 9 21.17 -23.45 -4.81
N SER A 10 20.31 -24.36 -4.33
CA SER A 10 19.57 -24.15 -3.08
C SER A 10 20.51 -24.24 -1.87
N ILE A 11 20.39 -23.28 -0.96
CA ILE A 11 21.08 -23.30 0.32
C ILE A 11 20.07 -23.81 1.35
N SER A 12 20.31 -25.00 1.90
CA SER A 12 19.52 -25.53 3.02
C SER A 12 20.29 -25.29 4.31
N CYS A 13 19.94 -24.21 5.01
CA CYS A 13 20.45 -23.90 6.33
C CYS A 13 19.32 -23.27 7.16
N ASN A 14 19.47 -23.29 8.49
CA ASN A 14 18.45 -22.75 9.37
C ASN A 14 18.28 -21.24 9.18
N ASN A 15 19.38 -20.49 9.00
CA ASN A 15 19.34 -19.06 8.69
C ASN A 15 20.37 -18.75 7.60
N ILE A 16 20.01 -17.91 6.63
CA ILE A 16 20.94 -17.34 5.64
C ILE A 16 21.22 -15.89 6.06
N ARG A 17 22.49 -15.59 6.36
CA ARG A 17 22.93 -14.21 6.63
C ARG A 17 23.31 -13.52 5.33
N ALA A 18 22.39 -12.71 4.79
CA ALA A 18 22.56 -11.97 3.54
C ALA A 18 23.00 -10.51 3.81
N GLY A 19 24.04 -10.35 4.64
CA GLY A 19 24.53 -9.04 5.06
C GLY A 19 23.62 -8.41 6.14
N PRO A 20 22.99 -7.24 5.89
CA PRO A 20 22.17 -6.56 6.89
C PRO A 20 20.79 -7.22 7.13
N TRP A 21 20.41 -8.20 6.30
CA TRP A 21 19.14 -8.92 6.38
C TRP A 21 19.39 -10.42 6.55
N ASP A 22 18.63 -11.06 7.45
CA ASP A 22 18.62 -12.51 7.65
C ASP A 22 17.35 -13.12 7.05
N ILE A 23 17.51 -14.24 6.36
CA ILE A 23 16.40 -15.12 5.96
C ILE A 23 16.34 -16.25 6.99
N GLN A 24 15.24 -16.30 7.76
CA GLN A 24 15.07 -17.21 8.87
C GLN A 24 14.46 -18.56 8.44
N SER A 25 14.55 -19.58 9.30
CA SER A 25 14.07 -20.94 9.02
C SER A 25 12.56 -21.03 8.75
N ASP A 26 11.79 -20.05 9.22
CA ASP A 26 10.35 -19.92 9.01
C ASP A 26 9.99 -19.06 7.78
N GLY A 27 10.99 -18.62 7.02
CA GLY A 27 10.84 -17.84 5.79
C GLY A 27 10.71 -16.33 6.02
N HIS A 28 10.85 -15.84 7.25
CA HIS A 28 10.89 -14.41 7.51
C HIS A 28 12.18 -13.76 7.01
N ILE A 29 12.05 -12.54 6.48
CA ILE A 29 13.18 -11.66 6.11
C ILE A 29 13.24 -10.56 7.16
N ILE A 30 14.26 -10.59 8.02
CA ILE A 30 14.34 -9.73 9.21
C ILE A 30 15.64 -8.91 9.17
N PRO A 31 15.59 -7.59 9.40
CA PRO A 31 16.80 -6.79 9.48
C PRO A 31 17.59 -7.14 10.74
N THR A 32 18.91 -7.15 10.63
CA THR A 32 19.81 -7.47 11.75
C THR A 32 19.90 -6.37 12.80
N SER A 33 19.33 -5.19 12.55
CA SER A 33 19.27 -4.05 13.46
C SER A 33 17.96 -3.28 13.28
N ASN A 34 17.41 -2.79 14.38
CA ASN A 34 16.19 -2.00 14.38
C ASN A 34 16.39 -0.66 13.64
N ALA A 35 15.46 -0.32 12.74
CA ALA A 35 15.38 0.97 12.05
C ALA A 35 16.68 1.46 11.38
N ALA A 36 17.51 0.55 10.86
CA ALA A 36 18.84 0.88 10.32
C ALA A 36 19.01 0.66 8.81
N PHE A 37 18.05 -0.02 8.15
CA PHE A 37 18.20 -0.45 6.76
C PHE A 37 16.98 -0.07 5.94
N ASP A 38 17.24 0.40 4.72
CA ASP A 38 16.22 0.76 3.75
C ASP A 38 15.77 -0.43 2.90
N ILE A 39 14.58 -0.30 2.31
CA ILE A 39 14.10 -1.17 1.24
C ILE A 39 14.07 -0.33 -0.05
N GLY A 40 15.24 -0.24 -0.69
CA GLY A 40 15.49 0.61 -1.86
C GLY A 40 15.95 2.03 -1.50
N ASN A 41 16.26 2.83 -2.51
CA ASN A 41 16.63 4.24 -2.37
C ASN A 41 16.23 5.05 -3.62
N ALA A 42 16.65 6.32 -3.70
CA ALA A 42 16.27 7.23 -4.80
C ALA A 42 16.69 6.73 -6.20
N GLU A 43 17.83 6.04 -6.30
CA GLU A 43 18.38 5.49 -7.54
C GLU A 43 17.92 4.05 -7.80
N TYR A 44 17.83 3.24 -6.74
CA TYR A 44 17.54 1.81 -6.81
C TYR A 44 16.21 1.49 -6.13
N LYS A 45 15.14 1.38 -6.93
CA LYS A 45 13.77 1.26 -6.45
C LYS A 45 13.26 -0.18 -6.48
N VAL A 46 12.49 -0.57 -5.47
CA VAL A 46 11.60 -1.72 -5.58
C VAL A 46 10.41 -1.32 -6.44
N ARG A 47 10.17 -2.06 -7.53
CA ARG A 47 9.15 -1.66 -8.52
C ARG A 47 7.73 -1.88 -7.98
N HIS A 48 7.46 -3.05 -7.42
CA HIS A 48 6.16 -3.45 -6.90
C HIS A 48 6.34 -4.33 -5.67
N LEU A 49 5.40 -4.20 -4.73
CA LEU A 49 5.26 -5.08 -3.57
C LEU A 49 3.85 -5.69 -3.63
N PHE A 50 3.76 -7.00 -3.85
CA PHE A 50 2.49 -7.72 -3.88
C PHE A 50 2.32 -8.49 -2.57
N LEU A 51 1.25 -8.17 -1.84
CA LEU A 51 0.87 -8.83 -0.59
C LEU A 51 -0.55 -9.39 -0.79
N SER A 52 -0.94 -10.39 0.00
CA SER A 52 -2.35 -10.79 0.12
C SER A 52 -3.13 -9.73 0.94
N ASP A 53 -4.29 -10.10 1.48
CA ASP A 53 -5.20 -9.24 2.25
C ASP A 53 -4.68 -8.85 3.66
N ASN A 54 -3.36 -8.63 3.76
CA ASN A 54 -2.64 -8.26 4.97
C ASN A 54 -2.47 -6.74 5.06
N SER A 55 -1.71 -6.29 6.06
CA SER A 55 -1.42 -4.88 6.28
C SER A 55 0.08 -4.57 6.28
N ILE A 56 0.42 -3.32 5.97
CA ILE A 56 1.76 -2.75 6.18
C ILE A 56 1.67 -1.81 7.38
N GLN A 57 2.61 -1.94 8.32
CA GLN A 57 2.72 -1.05 9.48
C GLN A 57 3.72 0.08 9.19
N ILE A 58 3.29 1.33 9.39
CA ILE A 58 4.12 2.53 9.25
C ILE A 58 3.94 3.39 10.50
N GLY A 59 4.86 3.26 11.45
CA GLY A 59 4.67 3.81 12.80
C GLY A 59 3.39 3.27 13.42
N ASP A 60 2.50 4.16 13.83
CA ASP A 60 1.17 3.80 14.39
C ASP A 60 0.09 3.60 13.31
N THR A 61 0.43 3.77 12.02
CA THR A 61 -0.52 3.66 10.91
C THR A 61 -0.49 2.26 10.30
N VAL A 62 -1.68 1.65 10.20
CA VAL A 62 -1.90 0.38 9.49
C VAL A 62 -2.39 0.71 8.08
N LEU A 63 -1.58 0.46 7.05
CA LEU A 63 -2.05 0.43 5.67
C LEU A 63 -2.66 -0.94 5.38
N SER A 64 -3.98 -1.02 5.33
CA SER A 64 -4.73 -2.22 5.00
C SER A 64 -5.75 -1.93 3.90
N GLU A 65 -6.30 -2.96 3.27
CA GLU A 65 -7.42 -2.82 2.33
C GLU A 65 -8.57 -2.00 2.97
N ASN A 66 -8.85 -2.23 4.25
CA ASN A 66 -9.88 -1.50 4.99
C ASN A 66 -9.51 -0.04 5.27
N THR A 67 -8.24 0.25 5.57
CA THR A 67 -7.75 1.62 5.75
C THR A 67 -7.87 2.41 4.45
N LEU A 68 -7.55 1.78 3.31
CA LEU A 68 -7.67 2.43 2.00
C LEU A 68 -9.12 2.63 1.56
N LYS A 69 -10.03 1.73 1.94
CA LYS A 69 -11.48 1.89 1.72
C LYS A 69 -12.09 2.99 2.59
N ASN A 70 -11.60 3.16 3.82
CA ASN A 70 -12.09 4.17 4.76
C ASN A 70 -11.41 5.54 4.60
N SER A 71 -10.28 5.62 3.91
CA SER A 71 -9.70 6.89 3.49
C SER A 71 -10.56 7.48 2.39
N THR A 72 -11.16 8.65 2.64
CA THR A 72 -11.98 9.37 1.65
C THR A 72 -11.24 9.45 0.32
N ARG A 73 -11.73 8.75 -0.69
CA ARG A 73 -11.09 8.66 -2.02
C ARG A 73 -11.68 9.74 -2.90
N PHE A 74 -10.88 10.73 -3.29
CA PHE A 74 -11.31 11.69 -4.29
C PHE A 74 -11.29 11.04 -5.68
N VAL A 75 -12.46 10.89 -6.29
CA VAL A 75 -12.60 10.39 -7.66
C VAL A 75 -12.68 11.56 -8.63
N SER A 76 -11.96 11.45 -9.75
CA SER A 76 -11.81 12.54 -10.72
C SER A 76 -13.06 12.79 -11.58
N GLN A 77 -14.00 11.84 -11.62
CA GLN A 77 -15.24 11.96 -12.38
C GLN A 77 -16.44 11.99 -11.43
N ALA A 78 -17.28 13.01 -11.58
CA ALA A 78 -18.56 13.08 -10.90
C ALA A 78 -19.52 11.97 -11.39
N PRO A 79 -20.32 11.37 -10.49
CA PRO A 79 -21.32 10.37 -10.88
C PRO A 79 -22.36 11.02 -11.81
N THR A 80 -22.82 10.27 -12.82
CA THR A 80 -23.85 10.73 -13.76
C THR A 80 -25.28 10.52 -13.25
N SER A 81 -25.45 9.72 -12.19
CA SER A 81 -26.71 9.42 -11.51
C SER A 81 -26.48 9.09 -10.03
N SER A 82 -27.54 9.09 -9.21
CA SER A 82 -27.46 8.66 -7.81
C SER A 82 -27.08 7.19 -7.61
N THR A 83 -27.08 6.40 -8.69
CA THR A 83 -26.75 4.97 -8.70
C THR A 83 -25.49 4.63 -9.51
N SER A 84 -24.71 5.64 -9.90
CA SER A 84 -23.48 5.44 -10.67
C SER A 84 -22.46 4.57 -9.91
N PRO A 85 -21.61 3.79 -10.61
CA PRO A 85 -20.57 3.00 -9.95
C PRO A 85 -19.68 3.85 -9.03
N GLY A 86 -19.53 3.42 -7.78
CA GLY A 86 -18.75 4.13 -6.75
C GLY A 86 -18.57 3.26 -5.52
N LYS A 87 -17.53 3.53 -4.73
CA LYS A 87 -17.25 2.84 -3.47
C LYS A 87 -17.60 3.72 -2.28
N GLN A 88 -18.11 3.11 -1.21
CA GLN A 88 -18.31 3.83 0.05
C GLN A 88 -17.04 4.60 0.43
N GLY A 89 -17.19 5.90 0.74
CA GLY A 89 -16.09 6.81 1.03
C GLY A 89 -15.56 7.59 -0.18
N ASP A 90 -16.00 7.28 -1.41
CA ASP A 90 -15.66 8.09 -2.58
C ASP A 90 -16.27 9.51 -2.45
N ILE A 91 -15.48 10.52 -2.79
CA ILE A 91 -15.88 11.92 -2.90
C ILE A 91 -15.61 12.37 -4.33
N ALA A 92 -16.59 12.97 -4.99
CA ALA A 92 -16.43 13.55 -6.33
C ALA A 92 -16.89 15.00 -6.34
N GLN A 93 -16.53 15.74 -7.39
CA GLN A 93 -17.06 17.09 -7.59
C GLN A 93 -17.21 17.43 -9.07
N ASP A 94 -18.16 18.31 -9.37
CA ASP A 94 -18.23 19.04 -10.63
C ASP A 94 -18.25 20.55 -10.33
N ASN A 95 -18.61 21.38 -11.31
CA ASN A 95 -18.66 22.83 -11.12
C ASN A 95 -19.71 23.27 -10.08
N ASN A 96 -20.75 22.48 -9.85
CA ASN A 96 -21.94 22.85 -9.09
C ASN A 96 -22.11 22.08 -7.78
N TYR A 97 -21.55 20.87 -7.65
CA TYR A 97 -21.83 19.96 -6.55
C TYR A 97 -20.57 19.27 -6.01
N VAL A 98 -20.62 18.94 -4.72
CA VAL A 98 -19.77 17.92 -4.09
C VAL A 98 -20.62 16.68 -3.86
N TYR A 99 -20.10 15.51 -4.24
CA TYR A 99 -20.79 14.22 -4.18
C TYR A 99 -20.12 13.32 -3.14
N PHE A 100 -20.92 12.55 -2.40
CA PHE A 100 -20.44 11.56 -1.43
C PHE A 100 -21.10 10.21 -1.72
N CYS A 101 -20.29 9.17 -1.87
CA CYS A 101 -20.75 7.79 -1.97
C CYS A 101 -20.77 7.20 -0.56
N PHE A 102 -21.95 7.05 0.04
CA PHE A 102 -22.08 6.62 1.43
C PHE A 102 -22.38 5.11 1.58
N VAL A 103 -22.80 4.48 0.48
CA VAL A 103 -22.91 3.02 0.29
C VAL A 103 -22.47 2.75 -1.14
N ASP A 104 -21.88 1.58 -1.42
CA ASP A 104 -21.50 1.19 -2.78
C ASP A 104 -22.61 1.52 -3.79
N ASN A 105 -22.21 2.23 -4.85
CA ASN A 105 -23.06 2.72 -5.93
C ASN A 105 -24.25 3.59 -5.47
N THR A 106 -24.16 4.27 -4.32
CA THR A 106 -25.22 5.15 -3.81
C THR A 106 -24.65 6.51 -3.44
N TRP A 107 -25.05 7.52 -4.23
CA TRP A 107 -24.50 8.87 -4.14
C TRP A 107 -25.51 9.87 -3.58
N CYS A 108 -25.05 10.73 -2.67
CA CYS A 108 -25.70 11.98 -2.31
C CYS A 108 -24.83 13.17 -2.73
N ARG A 109 -25.41 14.38 -2.79
CA ARG A 109 -24.68 15.58 -3.20
C ARG A 109 -25.12 16.82 -2.43
N VAL A 110 -24.20 17.78 -2.31
CA VAL A 110 -24.42 19.10 -1.74
C VAL A 110 -24.07 20.15 -2.80
N GLN A 111 -24.93 21.17 -2.96
CA GLN A 111 -24.68 22.26 -3.90
C GLN A 111 -23.57 23.17 -3.39
N LYS A 112 -22.64 23.52 -4.27
CA LYS A 112 -21.59 24.51 -4.02
C LYS A 112 -22.17 25.91 -4.08
N SER A 113 -21.68 26.78 -3.20
CA SER A 113 -21.94 28.21 -3.24
C SER A 113 -20.62 28.96 -3.10
N ALA A 114 -20.55 30.17 -3.64
CA ALA A 114 -19.45 31.09 -3.36
C ALA A 114 -19.62 31.66 -1.95
N TRP A 115 -18.50 31.93 -1.28
CA TRP A 115 -18.45 32.55 0.03
C TRP A 115 -18.56 34.08 -0.08
#